data_AF-A0A2M7G441-F1
#
_entry.id   AF-A0A2M7G441-F1
#
_cell.length_a   1.000
_cell.length_b   1.000
_cell.length_c   1.000
_cell.angle_alpha   90.00
_cell.angle_beta   90.00
_cell.angle_gamma   90.00
#
_symmetry.space_group_name_H-M   'P 1'
#
loop_
_entity.id
_entity.type
_entity.pdbx_description
1 polymer ?
#
loop_
_entity_poly.entity_id
_entity_poly.type
_entity_poly.pdbx_seq_one_letter_code
_entity_poly.pdbx_strand_id
1 'polypeptide(L)'
;MLKAILCLLFILLWGPKARALPSATPASESACRWTQNAQIIFKASHELHQIWQFSENPVFWSTLLPASASLAAFRQAVQTQIPELEPHAYALMHPPAEDGEAYNKRLALSSRVAHLEPMNCLEALLLSEQTARLPMLQAPSEFGAFILRRRNESGDMRYKVYFSTLDQPGLKMNALVMAQIESDRQQGWTVWAHLHNHNFFPEKADPYASPSPSKTDIEFARMMKQSLALENLWVTNGFHTLHLPQQAFALFHGHSDEAQQTEQ
;
A
#
# COMPACT_ATOMS: atom_id res chain seq x y z
N MET A 1 5.05 26.72 -94.22
CA MET A 1 3.62 26.93 -93.95
C MET A 1 3.37 26.77 -92.46
N LEU A 2 2.84 27.82 -91.85
CA LEU A 2 2.32 27.96 -90.49
C LEU A 2 1.64 26.69 -89.94
N LYS A 3 1.92 26.31 -88.67
CA LYS A 3 0.94 26.37 -87.58
C LYS A 3 1.55 25.95 -86.23
N ALA A 4 1.41 26.85 -85.27
CA ALA A 4 1.62 26.69 -83.83
C ALA A 4 0.42 26.01 -83.16
N ILE A 5 0.64 25.42 -81.97
CA ILE A 5 -0.27 25.22 -80.80
C ILE A 5 0.67 24.66 -79.72
N LEU A 6 1.19 25.43 -78.74
CA LEU A 6 0.57 26.00 -77.53
C LEU A 6 -0.28 25.00 -76.74
N CYS A 7 0.35 24.22 -75.86
CA CYS A 7 -0.33 23.52 -74.77
C CYS A 7 0.21 24.03 -73.42
N LEU A 8 -0.74 24.50 -72.61
CA LEU A 8 -0.56 25.21 -71.36
C LEU A 8 -0.02 24.32 -70.23
N LEU A 9 0.81 24.95 -69.40
CA LEU A 9 1.05 24.64 -68.00
C LEU A 9 -0.28 24.49 -67.22
N PHE A 10 -0.45 23.37 -66.54
CA PHE A 10 -1.24 23.26 -65.30
C PHE A 10 -0.61 22.17 -64.41
N ILE A 11 0.40 22.55 -63.63
CA ILE A 11 0.89 21.73 -62.52
C ILE A 11 0.13 22.17 -61.27
N LEU A 12 -0.88 21.39 -60.91
CA LEU A 12 -1.59 21.45 -59.64
C LEU A 12 -0.62 21.07 -58.52
N LEU A 13 -0.13 22.07 -57.77
CA LEU A 13 0.54 21.89 -56.49
C LEU A 13 -0.49 21.49 -55.43
N TRP A 14 -0.80 20.19 -55.35
CA TRP A 14 -1.46 19.58 -54.19
C TRP A 14 -0.40 18.84 -53.38
N GLY A 15 0.30 19.58 -52.52
CA GLY A 15 1.10 18.99 -51.45
C GLY A 15 0.18 18.48 -50.33
N PRO A 16 0.43 17.30 -49.75
CA PRO A 16 -0.34 16.83 -48.60
C PRO A 16 -0.14 17.82 -47.44
N LYS A 17 -1.24 18.43 -46.95
CA LYS A 17 -1.24 19.11 -45.66
C LYS A 17 -0.85 18.08 -44.61
N ALA A 18 0.38 18.17 -44.12
CA ALA A 18 0.82 17.45 -42.94
C ALA A 18 -0.16 17.78 -41.81
N ARG A 19 -0.99 16.80 -41.46
CA ARG A 19 -1.89 16.88 -40.31
C ARG A 19 -0.97 16.91 -39.11
N ALA A 20 -0.80 18.09 -38.50
CA ALA A 20 -0.13 18.20 -37.22
C ALA A 20 -0.85 17.25 -36.27
N LEU A 21 -0.15 16.18 -35.86
CA LEU A 21 -0.62 15.34 -34.76
C LEU A 21 -0.86 16.29 -33.58
N PRO A 22 -2.01 16.21 -32.90
CA PRO A 22 -2.18 16.95 -31.66
C PRO A 22 -1.01 16.54 -30.77
N SER A 23 -0.18 17.52 -30.45
CA SER A 23 0.80 17.41 -29.38
C SER A 23 -0.03 17.11 -28.14
N ALA A 24 -0.12 15.82 -27.79
CA ALA A 24 -0.54 15.39 -26.48
C ALA A 24 0.44 16.07 -25.54
N THR A 25 -0.03 17.12 -24.87
CA THR A 25 0.62 17.63 -23.68
C THR A 25 0.89 16.39 -22.82
N PRO A 26 2.15 16.07 -22.45
CA PRO A 26 2.37 14.97 -21.54
C PRO A 26 1.53 15.28 -20.31
N ALA A 27 0.59 14.39 -19.98
CA ALA A 27 -0.16 14.47 -18.74
C ALA A 27 0.88 14.70 -17.65
N SER A 28 0.82 15.85 -16.97
CA SER A 28 1.82 16.24 -15.98
C SER A 28 2.09 15.03 -15.09
N GLU A 29 3.34 14.57 -15.04
CA GLU A 29 3.77 13.47 -14.19
C GLU A 29 3.14 13.66 -12.81
N SER A 30 2.17 12.80 -12.55
CA SER A 30 1.09 13.08 -11.62
C SER A 30 1.63 13.00 -10.21
N ALA A 31 1.55 14.09 -9.45
CA ALA A 31 1.97 14.13 -8.05
C ALA A 31 1.31 13.01 -7.22
N CYS A 32 2.03 12.48 -6.23
CA CYS A 32 1.46 11.54 -5.26
C CYS A 32 0.42 12.26 -4.39
N ARG A 33 -0.86 12.10 -4.75
CA ARG A 33 -2.00 12.70 -4.04
C ARG A 33 -3.27 11.91 -4.31
N TRP A 34 -4.20 11.93 -3.35
CA TRP A 34 -5.56 11.50 -3.62
C TRP A 34 -6.17 12.35 -4.75
N THR A 35 -6.81 11.69 -5.71
CA THR A 35 -7.55 12.36 -6.79
C THR A 35 -9.00 12.64 -6.40
N GLN A 36 -9.47 12.05 -5.29
CA GLN A 36 -10.82 12.17 -4.77
C GLN A 36 -10.78 12.25 -3.25
N ASN A 37 -11.75 12.94 -2.67
CA ASN A 37 -11.92 12.95 -1.22
C ASN A 37 -12.38 11.59 -0.72
N ALA A 38 -11.96 11.24 0.50
CA ALA A 38 -12.42 10.05 1.17
C ALA A 38 -13.93 10.16 1.50
N GLN A 39 -14.65 9.07 1.33
CA GLN A 39 -15.97 8.91 1.93
C GLN A 39 -15.80 8.39 3.36
N ILE A 40 -16.34 9.10 4.36
CA ILE A 40 -16.37 8.61 5.75
C ILE A 40 -17.47 7.55 5.88
N ILE A 41 -17.12 6.34 6.32
CA ILE A 41 -18.09 5.30 6.68
C ILE A 41 -18.58 5.53 8.10
N PHE A 42 -17.63 5.75 9.02
CA PHE A 42 -17.88 5.91 10.44
C PHE A 42 -16.78 6.75 11.07
N LYS A 43 -17.16 7.58 12.04
CA LYS A 43 -16.25 8.42 12.80
C LYS A 43 -16.75 8.56 14.23
N ALA A 44 -15.90 8.20 15.18
CA ALA A 44 -16.07 8.44 16.60
C ALA A 44 -14.83 9.17 17.14
N SER A 45 -14.78 9.41 18.45
CA SER A 45 -13.64 10.09 19.09
C SER A 45 -12.32 9.34 18.86
N HIS A 46 -12.36 8.01 18.98
CA HIS A 46 -11.19 7.14 18.99
C HIS A 46 -11.01 6.35 17.69
N GLU A 47 -11.96 6.44 16.76
CA GLU A 47 -12.04 5.57 15.59
C GLU A 47 -12.45 6.36 14.33
N LEU A 48 -11.82 6.06 13.20
CA LEU A 48 -12.17 6.63 11.90
C LEU A 48 -12.08 5.54 10.81
N HIS A 49 -13.09 5.48 9.96
CA HIS A 49 -13.09 4.62 8.78
C HIS A 49 -13.49 5.38 7.53
N GLN A 50 -12.74 5.13 6.46
CA GLN A 50 -12.83 5.86 5.21
C GLN A 50 -12.75 4.93 4.00
N ILE A 51 -13.33 5.37 2.88
CA ILE A 51 -13.25 4.71 1.59
C ILE A 51 -12.69 5.66 0.54
N TRP A 52 -11.76 5.18 -0.27
CA TRP A 52 -11.42 5.77 -1.56
C TRP A 52 -11.75 4.80 -2.69
N GLN A 53 -12.13 5.34 -3.84
CA GLN A 53 -12.27 4.60 -5.09
C GLN A 53 -11.53 5.32 -6.20
N PHE A 54 -10.73 4.61 -6.98
CA PHE A 54 -9.96 5.22 -8.07
C PHE A 54 -9.71 4.23 -9.21
N SER A 55 -9.36 4.76 -10.38
CA SER A 55 -8.82 3.97 -11.48
C SER A 55 -7.33 3.74 -11.29
N GLU A 56 -6.80 2.70 -11.93
CA GLU A 56 -5.36 2.48 -12.08
C GLU A 56 -4.62 3.78 -12.42
N ASN A 57 -3.59 4.08 -11.62
CA ASN A 57 -2.68 5.17 -11.88
C ASN A 57 -1.28 4.74 -11.40
N PRO A 58 -0.29 4.68 -12.29
CA PRO A 58 1.08 4.27 -11.94
C PRO A 58 1.71 5.05 -10.78
N VAL A 59 1.29 6.31 -10.53
CA VAL A 59 1.82 7.08 -9.40
C VAL A 59 1.62 6.37 -8.07
N PHE A 60 0.47 5.70 -7.86
CA PHE A 60 0.15 5.05 -6.60
C PHE A 60 1.12 3.91 -6.25
N TRP A 61 1.79 3.34 -7.26
CA TRP A 61 2.77 2.27 -7.12
C TRP A 61 4.21 2.76 -7.25
N SER A 62 4.42 4.06 -7.42
CA SER A 62 5.76 4.67 -7.44
C SER A 62 6.25 4.93 -6.03
N THR A 63 7.55 5.24 -5.88
CA THR A 63 8.16 5.65 -4.60
C THR A 63 8.01 7.14 -4.31
N LEU A 64 7.18 7.87 -5.07
CA LEU A 64 6.90 9.28 -4.82
C LEU A 64 6.10 9.42 -3.52
N LEU A 65 6.56 10.29 -2.62
CA LEU A 65 5.86 10.60 -1.37
C LEU A 65 4.87 11.75 -1.58
N PRO A 66 3.73 11.77 -0.86
CA PRO A 66 2.80 12.89 -0.89
C PRO A 66 3.41 14.11 -0.20
N ALA A 67 2.97 15.30 -0.61
CA ALA A 67 3.30 16.56 0.05
C ALA A 67 2.53 16.72 1.38
N SER A 68 2.82 15.85 2.34
CA SER A 68 2.18 15.81 3.66
C SER A 68 3.16 16.29 4.73
N ALA A 69 2.84 17.42 5.37
CA ALA A 69 3.66 17.96 6.45
C ALA A 69 3.73 17.01 7.66
N SER A 70 2.65 16.30 7.98
CA SER A 70 2.62 15.35 9.09
C SER A 70 3.47 14.11 8.83
N LEU A 71 3.42 13.56 7.61
CA LEU A 71 4.28 12.43 7.22
C LEU A 71 5.75 12.83 7.20
N ALA A 72 6.06 14.00 6.65
CA ALA A 72 7.43 14.53 6.63
C ALA A 72 7.98 14.70 8.06
N ALA A 73 7.20 15.30 8.96
CA ALA A 73 7.58 15.48 10.36
C ALA A 73 7.77 14.14 11.09
N PHE A 74 6.87 13.18 10.88
CA PHE A 74 7.01 11.82 11.43
C PHE A 74 8.32 11.16 10.98
N ARG A 75 8.58 11.13 9.66
CA ARG A 75 9.77 10.50 9.11
C ARG A 75 11.05 11.18 9.59
N GLN A 76 11.08 12.51 9.63
CA GLN A 76 12.21 13.26 10.16
C GLN A 76 12.47 12.94 11.64
N ALA A 77 11.41 12.84 12.45
CA ALA A 77 11.54 12.52 13.88
C ALA A 77 12.07 11.09 14.09
N VAL A 78 11.59 10.11 13.30
CA VAL A 78 12.13 8.74 13.32
C VAL A 78 13.61 8.74 12.95
N GLN A 79 13.99 9.36 11.82
CA GLN A 79 15.39 9.42 11.35
C GLN A 79 16.34 10.08 12.35
N THR A 80 15.84 11.03 13.14
CA THR A 80 16.63 11.68 14.20
C THR A 80 16.93 10.72 15.36
N GLN A 81 15.99 9.84 15.71
CA GLN A 81 16.15 8.87 16.80
C GLN A 81 16.84 7.59 16.35
N ILE A 82 16.65 7.23 15.08
CA ILE A 82 17.10 5.99 14.46
C ILE A 82 17.78 6.36 13.13
N PRO A 83 19.09 6.68 13.16
CA PRO A 83 19.79 7.15 11.96
C PRO A 83 20.00 6.05 10.92
N GLU A 84 20.03 4.78 11.33
CA GLU A 84 20.16 3.62 10.44
C GLU A 84 18.82 2.90 10.31
N LEU A 85 18.04 3.23 9.27
CA LEU A 85 16.70 2.67 9.04
C LEU A 85 16.67 1.46 8.10
N GLU A 86 17.84 0.93 7.70
CA GLU A 86 17.93 -0.26 6.87
C GLU A 86 17.49 -1.50 7.66
N PRO A 87 16.33 -2.10 7.36
CA PRO A 87 15.77 -3.16 8.21
C PRO A 87 16.64 -4.42 8.24
N HIS A 88 17.37 -4.70 7.15
CA HIS A 88 18.31 -5.81 7.06
C HIS A 88 19.53 -5.61 7.97
N ALA A 89 20.09 -4.39 8.01
CA ALA A 89 21.24 -4.08 8.86
C ALA A 89 20.89 -4.30 10.34
N TYR A 90 19.71 -3.84 10.76
CA TYR A 90 19.27 -4.01 12.14
C TYR A 90 19.10 -5.48 12.55
N ALA A 91 18.41 -6.27 11.75
CA ALA A 91 18.16 -7.68 12.08
C ALA A 91 19.43 -8.54 12.12
N LEU A 92 20.46 -8.16 11.36
CA LEU A 92 21.79 -8.77 11.45
C LEU A 92 22.50 -8.41 12.76
N MET A 93 22.27 -7.19 13.29
CA MET A 93 22.89 -6.71 14.53
C MET A 93 22.16 -7.19 15.80
N HIS A 94 20.88 -7.54 15.70
CA HIS A 94 20.03 -7.88 16.85
C HIS A 94 19.28 -9.19 16.58
N PRO A 95 19.96 -10.34 16.63
CA PRO A 95 19.32 -11.63 16.40
C PRO A 95 18.22 -11.82 17.45
N PRO A 96 16.96 -11.98 17.03
CA PRO A 96 15.85 -12.06 17.98
C PRO A 96 15.90 -13.39 18.74
N ALA A 97 15.38 -13.41 19.98
CA ALA A 97 15.32 -14.59 20.86
C ALA A 97 14.72 -15.81 20.13
N GLU A 98 14.96 -17.06 20.53
CA GLU A 98 14.41 -18.21 19.80
C GLU A 98 12.90 -18.43 20.06
N ASP A 99 12.06 -17.51 19.58
CA ASP A 99 10.60 -17.61 19.59
C ASP A 99 10.00 -17.46 18.17
N GLY A 100 8.66 -17.60 18.06
CA GLY A 100 7.99 -17.45 16.77
C GLY A 100 8.05 -16.03 16.17
N GLU A 101 8.17 -14.98 16.99
CA GLU A 101 8.28 -13.60 16.50
C GLU A 101 9.63 -13.39 15.81
N ALA A 102 10.68 -13.90 16.44
CA ALA A 102 12.02 -13.91 15.91
C ALA A 102 12.17 -14.69 14.62
N TYR A 103 11.51 -15.85 14.56
CA TYR A 103 11.43 -16.65 13.34
C TYR A 103 10.80 -15.85 12.19
N ASN A 104 9.65 -15.23 12.43
CA ASN A 104 8.95 -14.42 11.44
C ASN A 104 9.83 -13.29 10.91
N LYS A 105 10.53 -12.56 11.80
CA LYS A 105 11.46 -11.50 11.42
C LYS A 105 12.58 -11.99 10.51
N ARG A 106 13.25 -13.10 10.88
CA ARG A 106 14.31 -13.68 10.04
C ARG A 106 13.79 -14.11 8.68
N LEU A 107 12.60 -14.73 8.64
CA LEU A 107 12.01 -15.20 7.41
C LEU A 107 11.62 -14.03 6.49
N ALA A 108 10.97 -12.99 7.03
CA ALA A 108 10.62 -11.77 6.32
C ALA A 108 11.85 -11.11 5.69
N LEU A 109 12.94 -11.01 6.44
CA LEU A 109 14.16 -10.31 6.02
C LEU A 109 15.12 -11.18 5.20
N SER A 110 14.78 -12.45 4.96
CA SER A 110 15.56 -13.33 4.08
C SER A 110 15.33 -13.04 2.59
N SER A 111 14.30 -12.25 2.25
CA SER A 111 13.84 -11.97 0.88
C SER A 111 13.49 -13.21 0.05
N ARG A 112 13.33 -14.38 0.68
CA ARG A 112 13.01 -15.65 -0.01
C ARG A 112 11.52 -15.86 -0.25
N VAL A 113 10.68 -15.32 0.62
CA VAL A 113 9.24 -15.60 0.67
C VAL A 113 8.38 -14.34 0.74
N ALA A 114 9.02 -13.18 0.86
CA ALA A 114 8.39 -11.87 0.96
C ALA A 114 9.30 -10.83 0.28
N HIS A 115 8.70 -9.73 -0.16
CA HIS A 115 9.42 -8.63 -0.79
C HIS A 115 9.45 -7.44 0.17
N LEU A 116 10.64 -7.00 0.55
CA LEU A 116 10.82 -5.77 1.30
C LEU A 116 11.22 -4.66 0.32
N GLU A 117 10.37 -3.66 0.19
CA GLU A 117 10.56 -2.56 -0.77
C GLU A 117 10.37 -1.20 -0.08
N PRO A 118 10.91 -0.10 -0.66
CA PRO A 118 10.54 1.24 -0.23
C PRO A 118 9.03 1.44 -0.33
N MET A 119 8.46 2.10 0.67
CA MET A 119 7.03 2.39 0.71
C MET A 119 6.57 3.11 -0.55
N ASN A 120 5.49 2.64 -1.18
CA ASN A 120 4.94 3.27 -2.37
C ASN A 120 4.01 4.46 -2.02
N CYS A 121 3.60 5.20 -3.03
CA CYS A 121 2.74 6.38 -2.89
C CYS A 121 1.39 6.05 -2.23
N LEU A 122 0.74 4.93 -2.56
CA LEU A 122 -0.54 4.55 -1.95
C LEU A 122 -0.38 4.32 -0.45
N GLU A 123 0.64 3.57 -0.05
CA GLU A 123 0.97 3.32 1.35
C GLU A 123 1.31 4.64 2.07
N ALA A 124 2.08 5.52 1.43
CA ALA A 124 2.45 6.81 1.97
C ALA A 124 1.24 7.74 2.16
N LEU A 125 0.28 7.70 1.24
CA LEU A 125 -0.98 8.44 1.35
C LEU A 125 -1.81 7.94 2.54
N LEU A 126 -1.93 6.61 2.70
CA LEU A 126 -2.67 6.01 3.82
C LEU A 126 -2.00 6.31 5.17
N LEU A 127 -0.67 6.19 5.25
CA LEU A 127 0.07 6.57 6.45
C LEU A 127 -0.06 8.08 6.74
N SER A 128 -0.13 8.92 5.70
CA SER A 128 -0.34 10.37 5.88
C SER A 128 -1.67 10.69 6.58
N GLU A 129 -2.73 9.93 6.32
CA GLU A 129 -4.01 10.05 7.03
C GLU A 129 -3.83 9.74 8.52
N GLN A 130 -3.07 8.68 8.84
CA GLN A 130 -2.75 8.34 10.23
C GLN A 130 -1.91 9.43 10.92
N THR A 131 -0.80 9.85 10.31
CA THR A 131 0.11 10.83 10.92
C THR A 131 -0.53 12.22 11.03
N ALA A 132 -1.49 12.55 10.16
CA ALA A 132 -2.26 13.78 10.29
C ALA A 132 -3.25 13.75 11.45
N ARG A 133 -3.75 12.55 11.80
CA ARG A 133 -4.69 12.36 12.91
C ARG A 133 -3.97 12.27 14.26
N LEU A 134 -2.86 11.55 14.33
CA LEU A 134 -2.18 11.22 15.58
C LEU A 134 -0.66 11.33 15.46
N PRO A 135 0.01 11.93 16.46
CA PRO A 135 1.45 12.00 16.49
C PRO A 135 2.02 10.64 16.95
N MET A 136 2.24 9.72 15.99
CA MET A 136 2.48 8.28 16.24
C MET A 136 3.69 7.96 17.13
N LEU A 137 4.68 8.85 17.25
CA LEU A 137 5.82 8.65 18.15
C LEU A 137 5.48 8.95 19.61
N GLN A 138 4.50 9.82 19.85
CA GLN A 138 4.02 10.18 21.19
C GLN A 138 2.83 9.31 21.61
N ALA A 139 1.99 8.94 20.65
CA ALA A 139 0.84 8.07 20.83
C ALA A 139 0.86 6.95 19.76
N PRO A 140 1.59 5.85 20.02
CA PRO A 140 1.65 4.70 19.12
C PRO A 140 0.25 4.23 18.75
N SER A 141 -0.02 4.15 17.46
CA SER A 141 -1.36 3.90 16.93
C SER A 141 -1.26 3.19 15.59
N GLU A 142 -2.28 2.41 15.25
CA GLU A 142 -2.27 1.61 14.04
C GLU A 142 -3.39 2.01 13.11
N PHE A 143 -3.10 1.96 11.81
CA PHE A 143 -4.08 1.94 10.74
C PHE A 143 -4.03 0.59 10.02
N GLY A 144 -5.19 0.12 9.57
CA GLY A 144 -5.35 -1.02 8.68
C GLY A 144 -6.14 -0.61 7.45
N ALA A 145 -5.76 -1.13 6.29
CA ALA A 145 -6.39 -0.83 5.02
C ALA A 145 -6.59 -2.09 4.20
N PHE A 146 -7.84 -2.41 3.88
CA PHE A 146 -8.13 -3.40 2.84
C PHE A 146 -8.13 -2.74 1.47
N ILE A 147 -7.31 -3.26 0.57
CA ILE A 147 -7.20 -2.81 -0.82
C ILE A 147 -7.89 -3.86 -1.69
N LEU A 148 -9.01 -3.46 -2.28
CA LEU A 148 -9.77 -4.26 -3.22
C LEU A 148 -9.45 -3.83 -4.65
N ARG A 149 -9.46 -4.77 -5.58
CA ARG A 149 -9.29 -4.50 -7.01
C ARG A 149 -10.33 -5.23 -7.86
N ARG A 150 -10.71 -4.61 -8.97
CA ARG A 150 -11.61 -5.21 -9.97
C ARG A 150 -11.32 -4.62 -11.34
N ARG A 151 -11.43 -5.42 -12.41
CA ARG A 151 -11.47 -4.86 -13.77
C ARG A 151 -12.87 -4.34 -14.08
N ASN A 152 -12.99 -3.19 -14.73
CA ASN A 152 -14.26 -2.73 -15.29
C ASN A 152 -14.59 -3.49 -16.58
N GLU A 153 -15.74 -3.18 -17.19
CA GLU A 153 -16.16 -3.80 -18.47
C GLU A 153 -15.18 -3.54 -19.62
N SER A 154 -14.49 -2.40 -19.60
CA SER A 154 -13.44 -2.04 -20.56
C SER A 154 -12.10 -2.76 -20.32
N GLY A 155 -11.97 -3.50 -19.21
CA GLY A 155 -10.74 -4.18 -18.80
C GLY A 155 -9.79 -3.37 -17.92
N ASP A 156 -10.08 -2.10 -17.64
CA ASP A 156 -9.25 -1.23 -16.80
C ASP A 156 -9.34 -1.63 -15.33
N MET A 157 -8.21 -1.59 -14.62
CA MET A 157 -8.19 -1.87 -13.19
C MET A 157 -8.79 -0.70 -12.40
N ARG A 158 -9.63 -1.04 -11.42
CA ARG A 158 -10.23 -0.15 -10.43
C ARG A 158 -9.82 -0.63 -9.06
N TYR A 159 -9.61 0.32 -8.17
CA TYR A 159 -9.29 0.05 -6.77
C TYR A 159 -10.33 0.66 -5.86
N LYS A 160 -10.51 0.00 -4.71
CA LYS A 160 -11.26 0.52 -3.59
C LYS A 160 -10.48 0.24 -2.31
N VAL A 161 -10.27 1.26 -1.50
CA VAL A 161 -9.48 1.14 -0.26
C VAL A 161 -10.37 1.43 0.92
N TYR A 162 -10.46 0.47 1.85
CA TYR A 162 -11.15 0.60 3.13
C TYR A 162 -10.12 0.83 4.21
N PHE A 163 -9.98 2.07 4.65
CA PHE A 163 -9.06 2.44 5.72
C PHE A 163 -9.78 2.50 7.06
N SER A 164 -9.10 2.02 8.09
CA SER A 164 -9.55 1.99 9.47
C SER A 164 -8.40 2.39 10.37
N THR A 165 -8.66 3.26 11.34
CA THR A 165 -7.66 3.68 12.32
C THR A 165 -8.27 3.79 13.70
N LEU A 166 -7.46 3.43 14.70
CA LEU A 166 -7.72 3.63 16.11
C LEU A 166 -6.61 4.50 16.70
N ASP A 167 -6.87 5.15 17.83
CA ASP A 167 -5.86 5.90 18.57
C ASP A 167 -5.07 5.08 19.59
N GLN A 168 -5.10 3.76 19.43
CA GLN A 168 -4.33 2.79 20.20
C GLN A 168 -3.78 1.68 19.27
N PRO A 169 -2.73 0.95 19.68
CA PRO A 169 -2.27 -0.24 18.97
C PRO A 169 -3.29 -1.37 19.02
N GLY A 170 -3.23 -2.29 18.06
CA GLY A 170 -4.15 -3.42 17.97
C GLY A 170 -5.42 -3.03 17.22
N LEU A 171 -5.33 -3.03 15.89
CA LEU A 171 -6.47 -2.76 15.02
C LEU A 171 -7.63 -3.72 15.27
N LYS A 172 -8.81 -3.14 15.48
CA LYS A 172 -10.08 -3.86 15.43
C LYS A 172 -10.86 -3.36 14.24
N MET A 173 -11.16 -4.26 13.30
CA MET A 173 -11.94 -3.91 12.14
C MET A 173 -13.42 -3.74 12.53
N ASN A 174 -14.00 -2.61 12.14
CA ASN A 174 -15.39 -2.32 12.43
C ASN A 174 -16.33 -3.20 11.59
N ALA A 175 -17.41 -3.69 12.20
CA ALA A 175 -18.34 -4.62 11.56
C ALA A 175 -19.00 -4.02 10.30
N LEU A 176 -19.24 -2.70 10.28
CA LEU A 176 -19.79 -2.01 9.11
C LEU A 176 -18.80 -2.03 7.93
N VAL A 177 -17.51 -1.86 8.21
CA VAL A 177 -16.45 -1.93 7.20
C VAL A 177 -16.37 -3.34 6.62
N MET A 178 -16.38 -4.36 7.48
CA MET A 178 -16.35 -5.76 7.05
C MET A 178 -17.57 -6.15 6.20
N ALA A 179 -18.77 -5.71 6.59
CA ALA A 179 -19.99 -5.95 5.82
C ALA A 179 -19.91 -5.33 4.41
N GLN A 180 -19.32 -4.14 4.30
CA GLN A 180 -19.16 -3.47 3.01
C GLN A 180 -18.10 -4.14 2.11
N ILE A 181 -16.98 -4.60 2.70
CA ILE A 181 -15.97 -5.39 2.00
C ILE A 181 -16.58 -6.70 1.46
N GLU A 182 -17.35 -7.41 2.28
CA GLU A 182 -18.01 -8.65 1.85
C GLU A 182 -19.05 -8.38 0.75
N SER A 183 -19.81 -7.29 0.86
CA SER A 183 -20.74 -6.86 -0.20
C SER A 183 -20.02 -6.59 -1.53
N ASP A 184 -18.84 -5.95 -1.49
CA ASP A 184 -18.04 -5.74 -2.70
C ASP A 184 -17.44 -7.02 -3.25
N ARG A 185 -17.02 -7.94 -2.39
CA ARG A 185 -16.54 -9.27 -2.80
C ARG A 185 -17.62 -10.01 -3.59
N GLN A 186 -18.86 -9.96 -3.12
CA GLN A 186 -20.03 -10.51 -3.81
C GLN A 186 -20.31 -9.81 -5.15
N GLN A 187 -19.89 -8.55 -5.30
CA GLN A 187 -19.94 -7.79 -6.56
C GLN A 187 -18.69 -7.97 -7.44
N GLY A 188 -17.89 -9.00 -7.18
CA GLY A 188 -16.75 -9.39 -8.00
C GLY A 188 -15.47 -8.62 -7.73
N TRP A 189 -15.37 -7.90 -6.62
CA TRP A 189 -14.09 -7.33 -6.18
C TRP A 189 -13.21 -8.40 -5.53
N THR A 190 -11.91 -8.36 -5.81
CA THR A 190 -10.92 -9.21 -5.15
C THR A 190 -10.30 -8.44 -3.99
N VAL A 191 -10.24 -9.04 -2.80
CA VAL A 191 -9.49 -8.50 -1.65
C VAL A 191 -8.00 -8.77 -1.86
N TRP A 192 -7.32 -7.80 -2.48
CA TRP A 192 -5.97 -7.98 -2.96
C TRP A 192 -4.94 -7.89 -1.84
N ALA A 193 -5.07 -6.92 -0.94
CA ALA A 193 -4.13 -6.76 0.16
C ALA A 193 -4.80 -6.22 1.42
N HIS A 194 -4.24 -6.58 2.57
CA HIS A 194 -4.44 -5.89 3.83
C HIS A 194 -3.13 -5.24 4.21
N LEU A 195 -3.10 -3.92 4.26
CA LEU A 195 -1.95 -3.12 4.66
C LEU A 195 -2.15 -2.60 6.08
N HIS A 196 -1.16 -2.75 6.95
CA HIS A 196 -1.14 -2.03 8.23
C HIS A 196 0.25 -1.51 8.55
N ASN A 197 0.32 -0.57 9.51
CA ASN A 197 1.61 -0.07 9.99
C ASN A 197 2.07 -0.74 11.28
N HIS A 198 3.38 -0.87 11.42
CA HIS A 198 4.05 -1.09 12.69
C HIS A 198 4.54 0.24 13.27
N ASN A 199 4.49 0.36 14.60
CA ASN A 199 4.87 1.57 15.33
C ASN A 199 6.33 1.52 15.78
N PHE A 200 6.99 2.67 15.74
CA PHE A 200 8.30 2.83 16.38
C PHE A 200 8.09 2.95 17.89
N PHE A 201 8.75 2.06 18.63
CA PHE A 201 8.79 2.10 20.08
C PHE A 201 10.25 2.24 20.52
N PRO A 202 10.83 3.46 20.53
CA PRO A 202 12.26 3.68 20.79
C PRO A 202 12.78 3.05 22.09
N GLU A 203 11.90 2.87 23.07
CA GLU A 203 12.22 2.31 24.39
C GLU A 203 12.00 0.78 24.50
N LYS A 204 11.56 0.10 23.43
CA LYS A 204 11.27 -1.35 23.42
C LYS A 204 12.34 -2.16 22.69
N ALA A 205 12.26 -3.49 22.83
CA ALA A 205 13.17 -4.46 22.21
C ALA A 205 13.21 -4.41 20.68
N ASP A 206 12.18 -3.88 20.01
CA ASP A 206 12.19 -3.57 18.58
C ASP A 206 11.89 -2.08 18.37
N PRO A 207 12.90 -1.22 18.47
CA PRO A 207 12.69 0.21 18.31
C PRO A 207 12.53 0.61 16.84
N TYR A 208 12.79 -0.28 15.88
CA TYR A 208 12.84 0.00 14.43
C TYR A 208 11.51 -0.24 13.71
N ALA A 209 10.48 -0.64 14.47
CA ALA A 209 9.17 -0.98 13.91
C ALA A 209 9.31 -1.96 12.74
N SER A 210 10.05 -3.07 12.94
CA SER A 210 10.36 -3.98 11.84
C SER A 210 9.10 -4.29 11.00
N PRO A 211 9.14 -4.11 9.66
CA PRO A 211 8.00 -4.42 8.78
C PRO A 211 7.78 -5.94 8.63
N SER A 212 8.19 -6.74 9.60
CA SER A 212 7.86 -8.17 9.67
C SER A 212 6.50 -8.34 10.34
N PRO A 213 5.62 -9.23 9.83
CA PRO A 213 4.37 -9.55 10.50
C PRO A 213 4.65 -10.22 11.86
N SER A 214 3.87 -9.82 12.87
CA SER A 214 3.81 -10.51 14.16
C SER A 214 3.04 -11.83 14.06
N LYS A 215 3.06 -12.65 15.12
CA LYS A 215 2.20 -13.85 15.19
C LYS A 215 0.73 -13.50 15.02
N THR A 216 0.27 -12.41 15.64
CA THR A 216 -1.11 -11.94 15.54
C THR A 216 -1.47 -11.56 14.10
N ASP A 217 -0.56 -10.92 13.38
CA ASP A 217 -0.78 -10.54 11.98
C ASP A 217 -0.93 -11.77 11.08
N ILE A 218 -0.13 -12.81 11.33
CA ILE A 218 -0.19 -14.07 10.58
C ILE A 218 -1.50 -14.80 10.84
N GLU A 219 -1.96 -14.84 12.09
CA GLU A 219 -3.27 -15.42 12.42
C GLU A 219 -4.41 -14.66 11.74
N PHE A 220 -4.36 -13.32 11.81
CA PHE A 220 -5.32 -12.47 11.14
C PHE A 220 -5.33 -12.72 9.62
N ALA A 221 -4.16 -12.77 8.98
CA ALA A 221 -4.03 -13.02 7.56
C ALA A 221 -4.53 -14.42 7.15
N ARG A 222 -4.25 -15.45 7.95
CA ARG A 222 -4.78 -16.82 7.74
C ARG A 222 -6.31 -16.85 7.84
N MET A 223 -6.89 -16.19 8.85
CA MET A 223 -8.34 -16.05 8.98
C MET A 223 -8.94 -15.29 7.79
N MET A 224 -8.35 -14.15 7.39
CA MET A 224 -8.83 -13.35 6.27
C MET A 224 -8.67 -14.05 4.92
N LYS A 225 -7.65 -14.89 4.75
CA LYS A 225 -7.54 -15.78 3.59
C LYS A 225 -8.72 -16.74 3.51
N GLN A 226 -9.16 -17.30 4.63
CA GLN A 226 -10.30 -18.22 4.67
C GLN A 226 -11.64 -17.52 4.45
N SER A 227 -11.85 -16.35 5.07
CA SER A 227 -13.14 -15.66 5.02
C SER A 227 -13.32 -14.75 3.81
N LEU A 228 -12.25 -14.06 3.37
CA LEU A 228 -12.30 -13.03 2.33
C LEU A 228 -11.44 -13.34 1.10
N ALA A 229 -10.77 -14.49 1.07
CA ALA A 229 -9.80 -14.84 0.03
C ALA A 229 -8.68 -13.78 -0.13
N LEU A 230 -8.20 -13.24 0.99
CA LEU A 230 -7.10 -12.27 1.03
C LEU A 230 -5.85 -12.79 0.28
N GLU A 231 -5.38 -12.02 -0.70
CA GLU A 231 -4.23 -12.44 -1.53
C GLU A 231 -2.86 -12.03 -0.95
N ASN A 232 -2.79 -10.93 -0.18
CA ASN A 232 -1.52 -10.40 0.35
C ASN A 232 -1.69 -9.76 1.73
N LEU A 233 -0.65 -9.85 2.56
CA LEU A 233 -0.49 -9.07 3.78
C LEU A 233 0.67 -8.09 3.57
N TRP A 234 0.44 -6.81 3.80
CA TRP A 234 1.45 -5.76 3.70
C TRP A 234 1.68 -5.14 5.07
N VAL A 235 2.94 -5.03 5.47
CA VAL A 235 3.31 -4.44 6.76
C VAL A 235 4.30 -3.32 6.49
N THR A 236 3.91 -2.09 6.80
CA THR A 236 4.77 -0.91 6.59
C THR A 236 5.29 -0.36 7.90
N ASN A 237 6.51 0.15 7.90
CA ASN A 237 7.01 0.99 8.99
C ASN A 237 7.06 2.47 8.60
N GLY A 238 6.44 2.83 7.48
CA GLY A 238 6.46 4.19 6.95
C GLY A 238 7.74 4.58 6.22
N PHE A 239 8.69 3.65 6.05
CA PHE A 239 9.86 3.77 5.19
C PHE A 239 9.91 2.64 4.18
N HIS A 240 9.75 1.42 4.68
CA HIS A 240 9.72 0.19 3.92
C HIS A 240 8.42 -0.57 4.20
N THR A 241 8.00 -1.33 3.21
CA THR A 241 6.84 -2.20 3.30
C THR A 241 7.26 -3.62 2.93
N LEU A 242 6.91 -4.57 3.79
CA LEU A 242 6.99 -5.98 3.45
C LEU A 242 5.70 -6.39 2.77
N HIS A 243 5.81 -6.93 1.56
CA HIS A 243 4.73 -7.55 0.82
C HIS A 243 4.83 -9.07 0.94
N LEU A 244 3.89 -9.65 1.70
CA LEU A 244 3.80 -11.08 1.94
C LEU A 244 2.65 -11.69 1.13
N PRO A 245 2.93 -12.54 0.12
CA PRO A 245 1.88 -13.20 -0.65
C PRO A 245 1.22 -14.34 0.15
N GLN A 246 -0.07 -14.61 -0.12
CA GLN A 246 -0.87 -15.60 0.63
C GLN A 246 -0.33 -17.04 0.63
N GLN A 247 0.53 -17.38 -0.34
CA GLN A 247 1.18 -18.69 -0.42
C GLN A 247 2.22 -18.86 0.70
N ALA A 248 2.76 -17.75 1.22
CA ALA A 248 3.76 -17.75 2.26
C ALA A 248 3.18 -17.70 3.68
N PHE A 249 1.88 -17.43 3.87
CA PHE A 249 1.27 -17.31 5.22
C PHE A 249 1.46 -18.55 6.11
N ALA A 250 1.54 -19.74 5.52
CA ALA A 250 1.76 -20.99 6.25
C ALA A 250 3.21 -21.19 6.70
N LEU A 251 4.15 -20.41 6.15
CA LEU A 251 5.57 -20.51 6.49
C LEU A 251 5.93 -19.68 7.73
N PHE A 252 5.11 -18.68 8.06
CA PHE A 252 5.29 -17.84 9.24
C PHE A 252 4.52 -18.43 10.43
N HIS A 253 4.99 -18.21 11.65
CA HIS A 253 4.35 -18.66 12.88
C HIS A 253 3.20 -17.72 13.29
N GLY A 254 2.04 -18.31 13.64
CA GLY A 254 0.95 -17.66 14.38
C GLY A 254 0.88 -18.18 15.83
N HIS A 255 0.04 -17.60 16.70
CA HIS A 255 -0.10 -18.05 18.10
C HIS A 255 -0.61 -19.49 18.21
N SER A 256 -1.47 -19.90 17.29
CA SER A 256 -2.03 -21.26 17.15
C SER A 256 -0.97 -22.34 16.91
N ASP A 257 0.21 -21.98 16.40
CA ASP A 257 1.30 -22.92 16.14
C ASP A 257 2.06 -23.28 17.44
N GLU A 258 2.01 -22.43 18.47
CA GLU A 258 2.67 -22.68 19.77
C GLU A 258 1.82 -23.56 20.69
N ALA A 259 0.49 -23.41 20.66
CA ALA A 259 -0.42 -24.24 21.45
C ALA A 259 -0.28 -25.73 21.14
N GLN A 260 0.03 -26.08 19.89
CA GLN A 260 0.23 -27.46 19.44
C GLN A 260 1.55 -28.08 19.91
N GLN A 261 2.53 -27.28 20.32
CA GLN A 261 3.83 -27.78 20.79
C GLN A 261 3.82 -28.11 22.28
N THR A 262 2.92 -27.51 23.06
CA THR A 262 2.76 -27.79 24.50
C THR A 262 1.97 -29.06 24.81
N GLU A 263 1.32 -29.67 23.82
CA GLU A 263 0.52 -30.90 23.98
C GLU A 263 1.24 -32.18 23.51
N GLN A 264 2.52 -32.08 23.10
CA GLN A 264 3.39 -33.20 22.73
C GLN A 264 4.43 -33.46 23.81
#